data_AF-A0A517P0W3-F1
#
_entry.id   AF-A0A517P0W3-F1
#
_cell.length_a   1.000
_cell.length_b   1.000
_cell.length_c   1.000
_cell.angle_alpha   90.00
_cell.angle_beta   90.00
_cell.angle_gamma   90.00
#
_symmetry.space_group_name_H-M   'P 1'
#
loop_
_entity.id
_entity.type
_entity.pdbx_description
1 polymer ?
#
loop_
_entity_poly.entity_id
_entity_poly.type
_entity_poly.pdbx_seq_one_letter_code
_entity_poly.pdbx_strand_id
1 'polypeptide(L)'
;MMNAPILKDAFPTVKTIPPVWDETRVLPGSEIGKLSSMARRSGDVWFVGVLNGEQITKDYQLDLTFLGEGNYLITTVSDDLKSDRVNLVGLNAKADLHEFTTAIPLKVKKRSLTREKTLDIKLAPGGGFVARFTKI
;
A
#
# COMPACT_ATOMS: atom_id res chain seq x y z
N MET A 1 -8.67 10.23 -17.21
CA MET A 1 -8.52 9.54 -15.90
C MET A 1 -7.17 9.79 -15.22
N MET A 2 -6.03 9.91 -15.92
CA MET A 2 -4.68 9.96 -15.29
C MET A 2 -4.14 11.35 -14.86
N ASN A 3 -4.98 12.40 -14.78
CA ASN A 3 -4.53 13.76 -14.42
C ASN A 3 -5.03 14.25 -13.05
N ALA A 4 -5.56 13.36 -12.20
CA ALA A 4 -6.04 13.75 -10.88
C ALA A 4 -4.84 14.15 -9.98
N PRO A 5 -4.71 15.41 -9.53
CA PRO A 5 -3.56 15.87 -8.77
C PRO A 5 -3.32 15.07 -7.49
N ILE A 6 -4.40 14.59 -6.87
CA ILE A 6 -4.38 13.79 -5.64
C ILE A 6 -3.66 12.43 -5.80
N LEU A 7 -3.52 11.92 -7.03
CA LEU A 7 -2.86 10.64 -7.30
C LEU A 7 -1.40 10.82 -7.76
N LYS A 8 -0.94 12.05 -7.97
CA LYS A 8 0.35 12.36 -8.59
C LYS A 8 1.52 11.64 -7.92
N ASP A 9 1.52 11.58 -6.59
CA ASP A 9 2.64 11.03 -5.83
C ASP A 9 2.59 9.50 -5.75
N ALA A 10 1.40 8.90 -5.78
CA ALA A 10 1.21 7.45 -5.70
C ALA A 10 1.36 6.76 -7.07
N PHE A 11 1.04 7.46 -8.14
CA PHE A 11 1.02 6.94 -9.50
C PHE A 11 2.34 6.32 -9.99
N PRO A 12 3.53 6.91 -9.72
CA PRO A 12 4.81 6.28 -10.05
C PRO A 12 4.96 4.88 -9.44
N THR A 13 4.51 4.67 -8.21
CA THR A 13 4.58 3.35 -7.56
C THR A 13 3.74 2.32 -8.33
N VAL A 14 2.48 2.65 -8.63
CA VAL A 14 1.56 1.75 -9.36
C VAL A 14 2.09 1.42 -10.75
N LYS A 15 2.64 2.40 -11.47
CA LYS A 15 3.24 2.20 -12.80
C LYS A 15 4.42 1.24 -12.83
N THR A 16 5.12 1.08 -11.71
CA THR A 16 6.30 0.20 -11.61
C THR A 16 5.98 -1.22 -11.20
N ILE A 17 4.73 -1.55 -10.88
CA ILE A 17 4.33 -2.89 -10.48
C ILE A 17 4.44 -3.83 -11.70
N PRO A 18 5.29 -4.86 -11.66
CA PRO A 18 5.43 -5.80 -12.77
C PRO A 18 4.22 -6.73 -12.87
N PRO A 19 3.92 -7.25 -14.08
CA PRO A 19 2.85 -8.23 -14.27
C PRO A 19 3.25 -9.66 -13.89
N VAL A 20 4.55 -9.94 -13.76
CA VAL A 20 5.14 -11.24 -13.43
C VAL A 20 6.06 -11.12 -12.23
N TRP A 21 6.20 -12.22 -11.48
CA TRP A 21 6.91 -12.25 -10.20
C TRP A 21 7.84 -13.46 -10.14
N ASP A 22 9.06 -13.25 -9.66
CA ASP A 22 9.99 -14.34 -9.37
C ASP A 22 9.57 -15.09 -8.12
N GLU A 23 8.94 -14.37 -7.19
CA GLU A 23 8.61 -14.87 -5.87
C GLU A 23 7.36 -14.21 -5.31
N THR A 24 6.55 -14.97 -4.59
CA THR A 24 5.39 -14.48 -3.85
C THR A 24 5.35 -15.16 -2.50
N ARG A 25 5.20 -14.37 -1.43
CA ARG A 25 5.08 -14.82 -0.04
C ARG A 25 3.82 -14.22 0.57
N VAL A 26 2.97 -15.07 1.13
CA VAL A 26 1.92 -14.63 2.05
C VAL A 26 2.58 -14.37 3.40
N LEU A 27 2.37 -13.17 3.95
CA LEU A 27 3.03 -12.74 5.18
C LEU A 27 2.19 -13.08 6.42
N PRO A 28 2.84 -13.23 7.60
CA PRO A 28 2.15 -13.52 8.86
C PRO A 28 1.02 -12.55 9.18
N GLY A 29 -0.02 -13.05 9.83
CA GLY A 29 -1.22 -12.28 10.19
C GLY A 29 -2.29 -12.20 9.10
N SER A 30 -2.03 -12.74 7.90
CA SER A 30 -3.08 -12.91 6.88
C SER A 30 -4.15 -13.89 7.37
N GLU A 31 -5.41 -13.47 7.29
CA GLU A 31 -6.58 -14.23 7.75
C GLU A 31 -7.78 -13.89 6.87
N ILE A 32 -8.51 -14.92 6.43
CA ILE A 32 -9.67 -14.78 5.55
C ILE A 32 -10.70 -13.82 6.17
N GLY A 33 -11.12 -12.83 5.40
CA GLY A 33 -12.09 -11.82 5.84
C GLY A 33 -11.52 -10.73 6.77
N LYS A 34 -10.28 -10.86 7.28
CA LYS A 34 -9.70 -9.89 8.22
C LYS A 34 -8.50 -9.12 7.68
N LEU A 35 -7.52 -9.82 7.12
CA LEU A 35 -6.29 -9.19 6.63
C LEU A 35 -5.70 -10.01 5.50
N SER A 36 -5.25 -9.36 4.43
CA SER A 36 -4.38 -9.99 3.44
C SER A 36 -3.08 -9.21 3.40
N SER A 37 -1.95 -9.88 3.62
CA SER A 37 -0.62 -9.28 3.58
C SER A 37 0.28 -10.16 2.72
N MET A 38 0.90 -9.59 1.69
CA MET A 38 1.73 -10.34 0.75
C MET A 38 2.95 -9.54 0.29
N ALA A 39 4.09 -10.22 0.16
CA ALA A 39 5.30 -9.71 -0.47
C ALA A 39 5.54 -10.42 -1.80
N ARG A 40 5.87 -9.67 -2.85
CA ARG A 40 6.21 -10.21 -4.17
C ARG A 40 7.50 -9.59 -4.69
N ARG A 41 8.36 -10.38 -5.34
CA ARG A 41 9.67 -9.94 -5.84
C ARG A 41 9.75 -10.05 -7.36
N SER A 42 10.41 -9.07 -7.98
CA SER A 42 10.93 -9.16 -9.35
C SER A 42 12.34 -8.56 -9.36
N GLY A 43 13.33 -9.36 -9.75
CA GLY A 43 14.75 -9.03 -9.60
C GLY A 43 15.07 -8.70 -8.15
N ASP A 44 15.64 -7.52 -7.90
CA ASP A 44 15.99 -7.01 -6.57
C ASP A 44 14.92 -6.10 -5.95
N VAL A 45 13.75 -5.97 -6.58
CA VAL A 45 12.67 -5.10 -6.12
C VAL A 45 11.58 -5.95 -5.47
N TRP A 46 11.26 -5.60 -4.22
CA TRP A 46 10.11 -6.16 -3.52
C TRP A 46 8.94 -5.19 -3.53
N PHE A 47 7.74 -5.74 -3.66
CA PHE A 47 6.48 -5.04 -3.47
C PHE A 47 5.68 -5.74 -2.37
N VAL A 48 5.14 -4.97 -1.45
CA VAL A 48 4.22 -5.45 -0.43
C VAL A 48 2.86 -4.81 -0.66
N GLY A 49 1.81 -5.63 -0.61
CA GLY A 49 0.42 -5.18 -0.56
C GLY A 49 -0.24 -5.70 0.71
N VAL A 50 -0.93 -4.82 1.43
CA VAL A 50 -1.74 -5.17 2.60
C VAL A 50 -3.14 -4.60 2.44
N LEU A 51 -4.16 -5.42 2.68
CA LEU A 51 -5.57 -5.05 2.66
C LEU A 51 -6.21 -5.37 4.00
N ASN A 52 -6.96 -4.41 4.55
CA ASN A 52 -7.80 -4.62 5.72
C ASN A 52 -9.19 -5.07 5.27
N GLY A 53 -9.58 -6.29 5.62
CA GLY A 53 -10.90 -6.83 5.28
C GLY A 53 -12.03 -6.34 6.19
N GLU A 54 -11.69 -5.69 7.29
CA GLU A 54 -12.64 -5.29 8.33
C GLU A 54 -13.02 -3.81 8.20
N GLN A 55 -14.21 -3.45 8.71
CA GLN A 55 -14.72 -2.07 8.72
C GLN A 55 -14.27 -1.28 9.95
N ILE A 56 -13.13 -1.65 10.55
CA ILE A 56 -12.49 -0.97 11.68
C ILE A 56 -11.03 -0.67 11.36
N THR A 57 -10.45 0.34 12.01
CA THR A 57 -9.02 0.63 11.88
C THR A 57 -8.21 -0.53 12.44
N LYS A 58 -7.09 -0.88 11.77
CA LYS A 58 -6.24 -2.00 12.18
C LYS A 58 -4.78 -1.59 12.25
N ASP A 59 -4.15 -1.84 13.39
CA ASP A 59 -2.70 -1.77 13.54
C ASP A 59 -2.11 -3.13 13.14
N TYR A 60 -1.07 -3.11 12.30
CA TYR A 60 -0.39 -4.30 11.81
C TYR A 60 1.12 -4.07 11.77
N GLN A 61 1.87 -5.03 12.30
CA GLN A 61 3.33 -5.04 12.20
C GLN A 61 3.72 -5.87 11.00
N LEU A 62 4.08 -5.19 9.91
CA LEU A 62 4.53 -5.83 8.69
C LEU A 62 5.91 -6.46 8.93
N ASP A 63 5.99 -7.78 8.84
CA ASP A 63 7.26 -8.52 8.90
C ASP A 63 8.10 -8.25 7.64
N LEU A 64 9.32 -7.77 7.83
CA LEU A 64 10.29 -7.43 6.78
C LEU A 64 11.40 -8.48 6.64
N THR A 65 11.35 -9.60 7.35
CA THR A 65 12.39 -10.66 7.29
C THR A 65 12.54 -11.31 5.92
N PHE A 66 11.58 -11.12 5.00
CA PHE A 66 11.71 -11.52 3.60
C PHE A 66 12.73 -10.67 2.83
N LEU A 67 13.02 -9.45 3.31
CA LEU A 67 14.11 -8.65 2.79
C LEU A 67 15.42 -9.31 3.25
N GLY A 68 16.24 -9.74 2.29
CA GLY A 68 17.61 -10.18 2.58
C GLY A 68 18.47 -9.04 3.12
N GLU A 69 19.69 -9.34 3.54
CA GLU A 69 20.60 -8.34 4.07
C GLU A 69 20.88 -7.19 3.09
N GLY A 70 21.03 -5.97 3.63
CA GLY A 70 21.37 -4.77 2.89
C GLY A 70 20.52 -3.57 3.26
N ASN A 71 20.75 -2.47 2.54
CA ASN A 71 19.98 -1.25 2.69
C ASN A 71 18.90 -1.21 1.61
N TYR A 72 17.73 -0.69 1.95
CA TYR A 72 16.61 -0.56 1.02
C TYR A 72 16.05 0.85 1.05
N LEU A 73 15.79 1.41 -0.13
CA LEU A 73 14.91 2.55 -0.29
C LEU A 73 13.47 2.02 -0.30
N ILE A 74 12.66 2.47 0.64
CA ILE A 74 11.24 2.16 0.70
C ILE A 74 10.42 3.36 0.21
N THR A 75 9.45 3.11 -0.66
CA THR A 75 8.36 4.04 -0.98
C THR A 75 7.05 3.41 -0.53
N THR A 76 6.36 4.02 0.43
CA THR A 76 5.06 3.55 0.92
C THR A 76 3.93 4.43 0.39
N VAL A 77 2.82 3.82 0.04
CA VAL A 77 1.53 4.46 -0.24
C VAL A 77 0.53 3.91 0.77
N SER A 78 -0.06 4.78 1.58
CA SER A 78 -0.99 4.39 2.65
C SER A 78 -2.19 5.32 2.70
N ASP A 79 -3.26 4.89 3.35
CA ASP A 79 -4.35 5.79 3.74
C ASP A 79 -3.82 6.93 4.62
N ASP A 80 -4.33 8.14 4.40
CA ASP A 80 -4.03 9.32 5.20
C ASP A 80 -5.20 9.68 6.13
N LEU A 81 -5.32 8.92 7.22
CA LEU A 81 -6.38 9.06 8.24
C LEU A 81 -6.46 10.44 8.92
N LYS A 82 -5.48 11.33 8.69
CA LYS A 82 -5.44 12.68 9.25
C LYS A 82 -5.94 13.76 8.30
N SER A 83 -6.15 13.43 7.04
CA SER A 83 -6.59 14.38 6.02
C SER A 83 -8.09 14.27 5.79
N ASP A 84 -8.70 15.39 5.40
CA ASP A 84 -10.12 15.43 5.07
C ASP A 84 -10.43 14.48 3.91
N ARG A 85 -11.58 13.82 4.00
CA ARG A 85 -12.04 12.89 2.96
C ARG A 85 -12.26 13.65 1.66
N VAL A 86 -11.96 12.99 0.56
CA VAL A 86 -12.11 13.54 -0.79
C VAL A 86 -13.47 13.18 -1.31
N ASN A 87 -14.24 14.19 -1.72
CA ASN A 87 -15.50 13.98 -2.42
C ASN A 87 -15.25 13.41 -3.82
N LEU A 88 -15.85 12.27 -4.11
CA LEU A 88 -15.73 11.58 -5.39
C LEU A 88 -16.80 12.01 -6.41
N VAL A 89 -17.88 12.64 -5.95
CA VAL A 89 -18.99 13.07 -6.80
C VAL A 89 -18.47 14.06 -7.84
N GLY A 90 -18.73 13.76 -9.12
CA GLY A 90 -18.30 14.59 -10.24
C GLY A 90 -16.82 14.46 -10.65
N LEU A 91 -16.00 13.68 -9.92
CA LEU A 91 -14.61 13.43 -10.34
C LEU A 91 -14.51 12.59 -11.62
N ASN A 92 -15.51 11.73 -11.87
CA ASN A 92 -15.64 10.95 -13.09
C ASN A 92 -17.11 10.84 -13.46
N ALA A 93 -17.53 11.49 -14.56
CA ALA A 93 -18.91 11.47 -15.04
C ALA A 93 -19.44 10.06 -15.40
N LYS A 94 -18.54 9.08 -15.58
CA LYS A 94 -18.89 7.68 -15.86
C LYS A 94 -18.88 6.78 -14.62
N ALA A 95 -18.52 7.29 -13.45
CA ALA A 95 -18.47 6.49 -12.24
C ALA A 95 -19.88 6.33 -11.65
N ASP A 96 -20.29 5.09 -11.41
CA ASP A 96 -21.35 4.78 -10.45
C ASP A 96 -20.71 4.64 -9.08
N LEU A 97 -20.95 5.62 -8.20
CA LEU A 97 -20.31 5.69 -6.89
C LEU A 97 -21.01 4.82 -5.83
N HIS A 98 -22.18 4.26 -6.14
CA HIS A 98 -23.03 3.54 -5.19
C HIS A 98 -23.07 4.26 -3.81
N GLU A 99 -22.83 3.53 -2.71
CA GLU A 99 -22.83 4.08 -1.33
C GLU A 99 -21.56 4.88 -0.98
N PHE A 100 -20.51 4.85 -1.80
CA PHE A 100 -19.21 5.45 -1.48
C PHE A 100 -18.97 6.75 -2.24
N THR A 101 -19.47 7.86 -1.69
CA THR A 101 -19.30 9.20 -2.28
C THR A 101 -18.00 9.89 -1.86
N THR A 102 -17.24 9.32 -0.92
CA THR A 102 -15.99 9.89 -0.43
C THR A 102 -14.89 8.84 -0.26
N ALA A 103 -13.63 9.22 -0.46
CA ALA A 103 -12.46 8.38 -0.23
C ALA A 103 -11.53 8.97 0.83
N ILE A 104 -10.78 8.10 1.50
CA ILE A 104 -9.65 8.52 2.34
C ILE A 104 -8.49 8.91 1.40
N PRO A 105 -7.84 10.07 1.59
CA PRO A 105 -6.70 10.46 0.77
C PRO A 105 -5.52 9.50 0.92
N LEU A 106 -4.63 9.49 -0.06
CA LEU A 106 -3.39 8.73 0.00
C LEU A 106 -2.26 9.61 0.54
N LYS A 107 -1.37 9.01 1.33
CA LYS A 107 -0.08 9.60 1.69
C LYS A 107 1.05 8.73 1.15
N VAL A 108 2.03 9.39 0.55
CA VAL A 108 3.26 8.76 0.08
C VAL A 108 4.42 9.15 0.98
N LYS A 109 5.25 8.18 1.37
CA LYS A 109 6.50 8.42 2.12
C LYS A 109 7.66 7.67 1.49
N LYS A 110 8.84 8.29 1.51
CA LYS A 110 10.10 7.70 1.07
C LYS A 110 11.10 7.74 2.22
N ARG A 111 11.80 6.65 2.48
CA ARG A 111 12.88 6.58 3.49
C ARG A 111 13.84 5.43 3.19
N SER A 112 15.00 5.42 3.83
CA SER A 112 15.93 4.28 3.79
C SER A 112 15.76 3.39 5.01
N LEU A 113 15.93 2.09 4.84
CA LEU A 113 15.88 1.07 5.89
C LEU A 113 17.13 0.21 5.82
N THR A 114 17.80 0.02 6.95
CA THR A 114 19.07 -0.72 7.02
C THR A 114 18.97 -2.01 7.84
N ARG A 115 17.96 -2.14 8.72
CA ARG A 115 17.80 -3.34 9.58
C ARG A 115 16.43 -3.50 10.27
N GLU A 116 15.39 -2.80 9.83
CA GLU A 116 14.07 -2.95 10.45
C GLU A 116 13.56 -4.37 10.18
N LYS A 117 13.31 -5.15 11.24
CA LYS A 117 12.65 -6.47 11.12
C LYS A 117 11.16 -6.33 10.88
N THR A 118 10.58 -5.23 11.33
CA THR A 118 9.15 -4.95 11.21
C THR A 118 8.91 -3.49 10.86
N LEU A 119 7.78 -3.23 10.22
CA LEU A 119 7.26 -1.90 9.95
C LEU A 119 5.84 -1.78 10.53
N ASP A 120 5.65 -0.87 11.47
CA ASP A 120 4.33 -0.56 11.99
C ASP A 120 3.50 0.18 10.93
N ILE A 121 2.34 -0.38 10.57
CA ILE A 121 1.38 0.25 9.68
C ILE A 121 0.01 0.32 10.35
N LYS A 122 -0.69 1.44 10.11
CA LYS A 122 -2.08 1.64 10.50
C LYS A 122 -2.94 1.66 9.25
N LEU A 123 -3.89 0.74 9.16
CA LEU A 123 -4.79 0.55 8.03
C LEU A 123 -6.16 1.13 8.34
N ALA A 124 -6.74 1.86 7.39
CA ALA A 124 -8.11 2.34 7.53
C ALA A 124 -9.14 1.19 7.46
N PRO A 125 -10.39 1.40 7.92
CA PRO A 125 -11.52 0.52 7.62
C PRO A 125 -11.63 0.22 6.12
N GLY A 126 -11.58 -1.07 5.74
CA GLY A 126 -11.60 -1.49 4.33
C GLY A 126 -10.42 -0.97 3.47
N GLY A 127 -9.42 -0.36 4.10
CA GLY A 127 -8.32 0.34 3.45
C GLY A 127 -7.14 -0.55 3.13
N GLY A 128 -6.00 0.08 2.86
CA GLY A 128 -4.82 -0.65 2.39
C GLY A 128 -3.51 0.08 2.49
N PHE A 129 -2.46 -0.67 2.16
CA PHE A 129 -1.08 -0.22 2.17
C PHE A 129 -0.31 -0.89 1.05
N VAL A 130 0.53 -0.12 0.37
CA VAL A 130 1.48 -0.62 -0.62
C VAL A 130 2.87 -0.12 -0.26
N ALA A 131 3.88 -0.99 -0.35
CA ALA A 131 5.27 -0.58 -0.26
C ALA A 131 6.09 -1.15 -1.41
N ARG A 132 7.00 -0.35 -1.96
CA ARG A 132 8.03 -0.76 -2.90
C ARG A 132 9.39 -0.62 -2.23
N PHE A 133 10.19 -1.68 -2.22
CA PHE A 133 11.53 -1.72 -1.66
C PHE A 133 12.54 -1.93 -2.79
N THR A 134 13.57 -1.11 -2.84
CA THR A 134 14.67 -1.24 -3.80
C THR A 134 15.98 -1.29 -3.04
N LYS A 135 16.77 -2.34 -3.26
CA LYS A 135 18.09 -2.47 -2.65
C LYS A 135 19.01 -1.32 -3.07
N ILE A 136 19.83 -0.82 -2.15
CA ILE A 136 20.83 0.24 -2.35
C ILE A 136 22.21 -0.33 -2.03
#